data_AF-A0A0P9S8B8-F1
#
_entry.id   AF-A0A0P9S8B8-F1
#
_cell.length_a   1.000
_cell.length_b   1.000
_cell.length_c   1.000
_cell.angle_alpha   90.00
_cell.angle_beta   90.00
_cell.angle_gamma   90.00
#
_symmetry.space_group_name_H-M   'P 1'
#
loop_
_entity.id
_entity.type
_entity.pdbx_description
1 polymer ?
#
loop_
_entity_poly.entity_id
_entity_poly.type
_entity_poly.pdbx_seq_one_letter_code
_entity_poly.pdbx_strand_id
1 'polypeptide(L)'
;MPSTDRFSLNIPNARQLAGCAALAAAVMLPVSAAHAAKPPIVVTEGIKAFRLCTGPDNLSHVIEGSIDQKAMTDVSALHFKETPAHSQYDWHAAPEEQYVITLSGTLEFSTTGGENFVLHPGEVLLA
;
A
#
# COMPACT_ATOMS: atom_id res chain seq x y z
N MET A 1 11.93 17.89 38.96
CA MET A 1 12.25 16.93 40.05
C MET A 1 12.40 17.70 41.35
N PRO A 2 12.06 17.16 42.55
CA PRO A 2 11.66 15.78 42.88
C PRO A 2 10.25 15.69 43.54
N SER A 3 9.51 14.60 43.27
CA SER A 3 9.26 13.41 44.13
C SER A 3 8.35 13.65 45.35
N THR A 4 7.26 12.89 45.41
CA THR A 4 6.82 12.23 46.64
C THR A 4 6.08 10.95 46.26
N ASP A 5 6.86 9.89 46.06
CA ASP A 5 6.37 8.52 46.13
C ASP A 5 5.85 8.25 47.55
N ARG A 6 4.65 7.68 47.68
CA ARG A 6 4.18 7.06 48.93
C ARG A 6 3.80 5.61 48.69
N PHE A 7 4.64 4.74 49.24
CA PHE A 7 4.44 3.31 49.47
C PHE A 7 3.44 3.05 50.61
N SER A 8 2.68 1.95 50.51
CA SER A 8 2.47 0.89 51.54
C SER A 8 1.18 0.12 51.25
N LEU A 9 1.25 -1.17 50.86
CA LEU A 9 1.39 -2.41 51.66
C LEU A 9 0.02 -3.09 51.83
N ASN A 10 -0.11 -4.32 51.32
CA ASN A 10 -0.30 -5.47 52.20
C ASN A 10 -0.29 -6.79 51.44
N ILE A 11 0.66 -7.64 51.80
CA ILE A 11 0.63 -9.09 51.62
C ILE A 11 -0.24 -9.66 52.75
N PRO A 12 -1.01 -10.73 52.49
CA PRO A 12 -0.96 -11.84 53.42
C PRO A 12 -0.65 -13.16 52.71
N ASN A 13 0.31 -13.87 53.29
CA ASN A 13 0.56 -15.28 53.03
C ASN A 13 -0.50 -16.13 53.73
N ALA A 14 -1.04 -17.13 53.05
CA ALA A 14 -1.62 -18.31 53.68
C ALA A 14 -1.34 -19.56 52.84
N ARG A 15 -1.01 -20.64 53.55
CA ARG A 15 -0.30 -21.83 53.09
C ARG A 15 -1.22 -22.89 52.47
N GLN A 16 -0.64 -23.62 51.50
CA GLN A 16 -0.78 -25.04 51.15
C GLN A 16 -2.18 -25.68 51.08
N LEU A 17 -2.45 -26.33 49.93
CA LEU A 17 -2.73 -27.78 49.86
C LEU A 17 -2.63 -28.30 48.41
N ALA A 18 -2.16 -29.54 48.31
CA ALA A 18 -1.89 -30.28 47.09
C ALA A 18 -3.14 -30.54 46.23
N GLY A 19 -2.96 -30.64 44.91
CA GLY A 19 -4.01 -31.10 44.00
C GLY A 19 -3.54 -31.16 42.55
N CYS A 20 -3.56 -32.36 41.99
CA CYS A 20 -3.23 -32.69 40.60
C CYS A 20 -3.95 -31.82 39.58
N ALA A 21 -3.28 -31.39 38.49
CA ALA A 21 -3.91 -31.25 37.18
C ALA A 21 -2.89 -31.01 36.04
N ALA A 22 -2.89 -31.96 35.11
CA ALA A 22 -2.77 -31.82 33.66
C ALA A 22 -1.71 -30.89 33.05
N LEU A 23 -0.78 -31.53 32.31
CA LEU A 23 -0.09 -30.91 31.18
C LEU A 23 -1.12 -30.34 30.19
N ALA A 24 -1.16 -29.02 30.05
CA ALA A 24 -1.79 -28.35 28.92
C ALA A 24 -0.68 -27.67 28.11
N ALA A 25 -0.20 -28.35 27.07
CA ALA A 25 0.63 -27.73 26.05
C ALA A 25 -0.26 -26.76 25.26
N ALA A 26 -0.18 -25.47 25.57
CA ALA A 26 -0.80 -24.43 24.76
C ALA A 26 -0.05 -24.33 23.42
N VAL A 27 -0.59 -24.99 22.40
CA VAL A 27 -0.14 -24.79 21.01
C VAL A 27 -0.60 -23.39 20.61
N MET A 28 0.32 -22.42 20.66
CA MET A 28 0.13 -21.08 20.12
C MET A 28 0.11 -21.20 18.59
N LEU A 29 -1.08 -21.29 18.00
CA LEU A 29 -1.24 -21.12 16.56
C LEU A 29 -0.92 -19.66 16.21
N PRO A 30 -0.06 -19.39 15.20
CA PRO A 30 0.09 -18.05 14.71
C PRO A 30 -1.21 -17.62 14.04
N VAL A 31 -1.84 -16.56 14.56
CA VAL A 31 -2.88 -15.83 13.84
C VAL A 31 -2.22 -15.28 12.58
N SER A 32 -2.38 -15.99 11.47
CA SER A 32 -2.05 -15.42 10.15
C SER A 32 -3.01 -14.27 9.93
N ALA A 33 -2.47 -13.04 9.93
CA ALA A 33 -3.19 -11.88 9.44
C ALA A 33 -3.49 -12.13 7.96
N ALA A 34 -4.69 -12.60 7.67
CA ALA A 34 -5.20 -12.66 6.31
C ALA A 34 -5.27 -11.22 5.80
N HIS A 35 -4.30 -10.83 4.98
CA HIS A 35 -4.43 -9.65 4.13
C HIS A 35 -5.72 -9.85 3.32
N ALA A 36 -6.72 -9.01 3.56
CA ALA A 36 -7.89 -8.96 2.70
C ALA A 36 -7.40 -8.57 1.31
N ALA A 37 -7.26 -9.55 0.42
CA ALA A 37 -7.02 -9.27 -0.99
C ALA A 37 -8.18 -8.39 -1.47
N LYS A 38 -7.85 -7.14 -1.82
CA LYS A 38 -8.81 -6.21 -2.42
C LYS A 38 -9.40 -6.93 -3.64
N PRO A 39 -10.73 -7.13 -3.71
CA PRO A 39 -11.32 -7.80 -4.85
C PRO A 39 -10.90 -7.05 -6.12
N PRO A 40 -10.55 -7.77 -7.21
CA PRO A 40 -10.14 -7.12 -8.44
C PRO A 40 -11.32 -6.26 -8.89
N ILE A 41 -11.10 -4.96 -8.99
CA ILE A 41 -12.07 -4.06 -9.59
C ILE A 41 -12.07 -4.43 -11.07
N VAL A 42 -13.12 -5.13 -11.51
CA VAL A 42 -13.26 -5.52 -12.93
C VAL A 42 -13.63 -4.27 -13.72
N VAL A 43 -12.61 -3.63 -14.28
CA VAL A 43 -12.73 -2.49 -15.19
C VAL A 43 -13.36 -2.99 -16.49
N THR A 44 -14.65 -2.75 -16.70
CA THR A 44 -15.37 -3.33 -17.85
C THR A 44 -15.69 -2.29 -18.95
N GLU A 45 -15.60 -0.99 -18.66
CA GLU A 45 -15.73 0.08 -19.66
C GLU A 45 -14.63 1.14 -19.48
N GLY A 46 -13.90 1.46 -20.56
CA GLY A 46 -12.87 2.52 -20.60
C GLY A 46 -11.44 2.02 -20.81
N ILE A 47 -10.49 2.95 -20.95
CA ILE A 47 -9.05 2.64 -21.04
C ILE A 47 -8.53 2.37 -19.64
N LYS A 48 -7.92 1.21 -19.39
CA LYS A 48 -7.38 0.85 -18.07
C LYS A 48 -6.34 1.89 -17.62
N ALA A 49 -6.47 2.30 -16.36
CA ALA A 49 -5.64 3.35 -15.80
C ALA A 49 -5.29 3.13 -14.33
N PHE A 50 -4.18 3.73 -13.94
CA PHE A 50 -3.70 3.80 -12.58
C PHE A 50 -3.57 5.27 -12.18
N ARG A 51 -4.11 5.67 -11.04
CA ARG A 51 -3.94 7.01 -10.49
C ARG A 51 -3.01 6.95 -9.28
N LEU A 52 -1.94 7.73 -9.30
CA LEU A 52 -1.13 7.98 -8.12
C LEU A 52 -1.84 8.96 -7.19
N CYS A 53 -1.77 8.71 -5.89
CA CYS A 53 -2.35 9.59 -4.88
C CYS A 53 -1.57 9.52 -3.57
N THR A 54 -1.64 10.60 -2.78
CA THR A 54 -1.14 10.62 -1.40
C THR A 54 -2.22 10.11 -0.45
N GLY A 55 -1.89 9.09 0.34
CA GLY A 55 -2.79 8.50 1.33
C GLY A 55 -2.88 9.30 2.64
N PRO A 56 -3.81 8.93 3.53
CA PRO A 56 -3.89 9.51 4.87
C PRO A 56 -2.65 9.28 5.75
N ASP A 57 -1.85 8.28 5.41
CA ASP A 57 -0.56 7.95 6.02
C ASP A 57 0.62 8.78 5.46
N ASN A 58 0.33 9.71 4.53
CA ASN A 58 1.30 10.55 3.83
C ASN A 58 2.30 9.74 2.97
N LEU A 59 1.92 8.52 2.55
CA LEU A 59 2.65 7.71 1.59
C LEU A 59 1.98 7.80 0.21
N SER A 60 2.74 7.45 -0.83
CA SER A 60 2.21 7.30 -2.18
C SER A 60 1.49 5.97 -2.30
N HIS A 61 0.32 5.99 -2.92
CA HIS A 61 -0.49 4.82 -3.24
C HIS A 61 -0.94 4.88 -4.70
N VAL A 62 -1.51 3.76 -5.16
CA VAL A 62 -2.12 3.65 -6.48
C VAL A 62 -3.58 3.20 -6.39
N ILE A 63 -4.42 3.82 -7.21
CA ILE A 63 -5.81 3.42 -7.42
C ILE A 63 -5.97 2.94 -8.86
N GLU A 64 -6.40 1.70 -9.03
CA GLU A 64 -6.74 1.14 -10.34
C GLU A 64 -8.17 1.54 -10.75
N GLY A 65 -8.36 1.87 -12.03
CA GLY A 65 -9.64 2.25 -12.61
C GLY A 65 -9.59 2.34 -14.15
N SER A 66 -10.43 3.20 -14.73
CA SER A 66 -10.41 3.51 -16.17
C SER A 66 -10.60 4.99 -16.47
N ILE A 67 -10.12 5.37 -17.66
CA ILE A 67 -10.47 6.63 -18.33
C ILE A 67 -11.65 6.40 -19.27
N ASP A 68 -12.62 7.30 -19.22
CA ASP A 68 -13.73 7.34 -20.18
C ASP A 68 -13.20 7.69 -21.57
N GLN A 69 -13.43 6.81 -22.54
CA GLN A 69 -13.02 6.98 -23.94
C GLN A 69 -13.72 8.15 -24.63
N LYS A 70 -14.83 8.63 -24.09
CA LYS A 70 -15.59 9.78 -24.61
C LYS A 70 -15.16 11.10 -23.98
N ALA A 71 -14.35 11.06 -22.92
CA ALA A 71 -13.87 12.26 -22.26
C ALA A 71 -12.93 13.04 -23.18
N MET A 72 -13.24 14.33 -23.37
CA MET A 72 -12.36 15.27 -24.07
C MET A 72 -11.64 16.09 -23.01
N THR A 73 -10.31 16.10 -23.06
CA THR A 73 -9.45 16.83 -22.13
C THR A 73 -8.62 17.83 -22.91
N ASP A 74 -8.62 19.10 -22.48
CA ASP A 74 -7.73 20.11 -23.06
C ASP A 74 -6.27 19.79 -22.72
N VAL A 75 -5.39 19.89 -23.72
CA VAL A 75 -3.96 19.60 -23.58
C VAL A 75 -3.16 20.86 -23.82
N SER A 76 -2.43 21.31 -22.79
CA SER A 76 -1.54 22.48 -22.88
C SER A 76 -0.14 22.15 -23.42
N ALA A 77 0.32 20.91 -23.22
CA ALA A 77 1.60 20.41 -23.71
C ALA A 77 1.56 18.91 -23.98
N LEU A 78 2.35 18.44 -24.95
CA LEU A 78 2.49 17.03 -25.30
C LEU A 78 3.96 16.70 -25.56
N HIS A 79 4.42 15.56 -25.05
CA HIS A 79 5.81 15.12 -25.14
C HIS A 79 5.87 13.61 -25.42
N PHE A 80 6.78 13.21 -26.30
CA PHE A 80 7.15 11.82 -26.56
C PHE A 80 8.50 11.47 -25.92
N LYS A 81 8.52 10.42 -25.10
CA LYS A 81 9.72 9.95 -24.42
C LYS A 81 9.98 8.49 -24.74
N GLU A 82 11.26 8.14 -24.82
CA GLU A 82 11.73 6.77 -24.84
C GLU A 82 12.80 6.58 -23.76
N THR A 83 12.80 5.41 -23.12
CA THR A 83 13.81 5.00 -22.15
C THR A 83 14.34 3.62 -22.53
N PRO A 84 15.66 3.40 -22.53
CA PRO A 84 16.22 2.07 -22.80
C PRO A 84 15.67 1.00 -21.85
N ALA A 85 15.57 -0.24 -22.32
CA ALA A 85 15.18 -1.37 -21.49
C ALA A 85 16.07 -1.49 -20.24
N HIS A 86 15.47 -1.87 -19.11
CA HIS A 86 16.13 -1.97 -17.81
C HIS A 86 16.67 -0.65 -17.23
N SER A 87 16.28 0.50 -17.78
CA SER A 87 16.50 1.79 -17.11
C SER A 87 15.63 1.89 -15.87
N GLN A 88 16.14 2.57 -14.84
CA GLN A 88 15.42 2.85 -13.60
C GLN A 88 15.57 4.32 -13.23
N TYR A 89 14.56 4.85 -12.54
CA TYR A 89 14.64 6.16 -11.88
C TYR A 89 14.79 5.94 -10.38
N ASP A 90 15.59 6.80 -9.73
CA ASP A 90 15.59 6.91 -8.28
C ASP A 90 14.22 7.44 -7.79
N TRP A 91 13.96 7.29 -6.50
CA TRP A 91 12.72 7.79 -5.91
C TRP A 91 12.53 9.28 -6.16
N HIS A 92 11.35 9.64 -6.65
CA HIS A 92 10.93 11.02 -6.88
C HIS A 92 9.42 11.14 -6.76
N ALA A 93 8.93 12.32 -6.40
CA ALA A 93 7.52 12.67 -6.57
C ALA A 93 7.23 12.97 -8.05
N ALA A 94 6.00 12.75 -8.50
CA ALA A 94 5.56 13.22 -9.80
C ALA A 94 5.71 14.75 -9.85
N PRO A 95 6.38 15.31 -10.87
CA PRO A 95 6.67 16.75 -10.92
C PRO A 95 5.43 17.59 -11.21
N GLU A 96 4.42 17.00 -11.86
CA GLU A 96 3.17 17.63 -12.25
C GLU A 96 2.09 16.57 -12.48
N GLU A 97 0.83 16.97 -12.36
CA GLU A 97 -0.33 16.13 -12.67
C GLU A 97 -0.42 15.93 -14.19
N GLN A 98 -0.28 14.69 -14.64
CA GLN A 98 -0.22 14.40 -16.07
C GLN A 98 -0.73 13.00 -16.42
N TYR A 99 -1.17 12.87 -17.67
CA TYR A 99 -1.48 11.58 -18.29
C TYR A 99 -0.23 11.04 -18.98
N VAL A 100 0.22 9.86 -18.59
CA VAL A 100 1.29 9.10 -19.27
C VAL A 100 0.68 7.87 -19.91
N ILE A 101 0.81 7.77 -21.23
CA ILE A 101 0.28 6.64 -22.01
C ILE A 101 1.46 5.79 -22.48
N THR A 102 1.47 4.51 -22.10
CA THR A 102 2.50 3.59 -22.58
C THR A 102 2.18 3.18 -24.00
N LEU A 103 3.04 3.51 -24.97
CA LEU A 103 2.83 3.18 -26.38
C LEU A 103 3.49 1.86 -26.78
N SER A 104 4.60 1.50 -26.15
CA SER A 104 5.33 0.25 -26.37
C SER A 104 6.15 -0.11 -25.13
N GLY A 105 6.60 -1.37 -25.03
CA GLY A 105 7.31 -1.87 -23.86
C GLY A 105 6.43 -1.94 -22.61
N THR A 106 7.05 -1.91 -21.43
CA THR A 106 6.35 -1.91 -20.13
C THR A 106 7.13 -1.08 -19.13
N LEU A 107 6.42 -0.47 -18.17
CA LEU A 107 7.01 0.24 -17.04
C LEU A 107 6.50 -0.36 -15.74
N GLU A 108 7.40 -0.71 -14.83
CA GLU A 108 7.07 -1.14 -13.48
C GLU A 108 7.24 0.05 -12.53
N PHE A 109 6.24 0.25 -11.67
CA PHE A 109 6.22 1.30 -10.66
C PHE A 109 6.12 0.69 -9.28
N SER A 110 6.85 1.27 -8.34
CA SER A 110 6.78 1.00 -6.91
C SER A 110 6.41 2.28 -6.18
N THR A 111 5.49 2.18 -5.23
CA THR A 111 5.05 3.30 -4.40
C THR A 111 5.65 3.19 -2.99
N THR A 112 5.70 4.29 -2.25
CA THR A 112 6.20 4.27 -0.86
C THR A 112 5.25 3.60 0.12
N GLY A 113 3.98 3.43 -0.25
CA GLY A 113 3.00 2.58 0.45
C GLY A 113 3.26 1.07 0.27
N GLY A 114 4.16 0.68 -0.63
CA GLY A 114 4.56 -0.71 -0.86
C GLY A 114 3.83 -1.39 -2.02
N GLU A 115 2.91 -0.72 -2.71
CA GLU A 115 2.26 -1.24 -3.90
C GLU A 115 3.18 -1.21 -5.11
N ASN A 116 3.11 -2.28 -5.93
CA ASN A 116 3.77 -2.38 -7.22
C ASN A 116 2.73 -2.60 -8.31
N PHE A 117 2.90 -1.95 -9.47
CA PHE A 117 2.05 -2.17 -10.64
C PHE A 117 2.86 -2.00 -11.93
N VAL A 118 2.39 -2.67 -12.99
CA VAL A 118 3.01 -2.61 -14.32
C VAL A 118 2.04 -1.95 -15.28
N LEU A 119 2.53 -0.95 -16.00
CA LEU A 119 1.84 -0.34 -17.13
C LEU A 119 2.22 -1.05 -18.43
N HIS A 120 1.21 -1.61 -19.08
CA HIS A 120 1.31 -2.22 -20.41
C HIS A 120 0.95 -1.23 -21.53
N PRO A 121 1.29 -1.55 -22.79
CA PRO A 121 0.89 -0.72 -23.92
C PRO A 121 -0.62 -0.49 -23.97
N GLY A 122 -1.02 0.77 -24.16
CA GLY A 122 -2.42 1.20 -24.16
C GLY A 122 -3.00 1.53 -22.78
N GLU A 123 -2.27 1.28 -21.69
CA GLU A 123 -2.68 1.68 -20.35
C GLU A 123 -2.18 3.08 -19.98
N VAL A 124 -2.86 3.72 -19.03
CA VAL A 124 -2.62 5.12 -18.66
C VAL A 124 -2.21 5.25 -17.19
N LEU A 125 -1.15 5.99 -16.91
CA LEU A 125 -0.87 6.54 -15.59
C LEU A 125 -1.45 7.95 -15.51
N LEU A 126 -2.18 8.23 -14.44
CA LEU A 126 -2.47 9.57 -14.00
C LEU A 126 -1.58 9.84 -12.77
N ALA A 127 -0.45 10.49 -13.03
CA ALA A 127 0.61 10.72 -12.05
C ALA A 127 0.31 11.91 -11.14
#